data_AF-A0A7X9E8K0-F1
#
_entry.id   AF-A0A7X9E8K0-F1
#
_cell.length_a   1.000
_cell.length_b   1.000
_cell.length_c   1.000
_cell.angle_alpha   90.00
_cell.angle_beta   90.00
_cell.angle_gamma   90.00
#
_symmetry.space_group_name_H-M   'P 1'
#
loop_
_entity.id
_entity.type
_entity.pdbx_description
1 polymer ?
#
loop_
_entity_poly.entity_id
_entity_poly.type
_entity_poly.pdbx_seq_one_letter_code
_entity_poly.pdbx_strand_id
1 'polypeptide(L)'
;MFKCGLAEVDITPGLGSIIPGQFHVRYSTGIKDNLYAKAAVLDDGKNTLAIVAIDALFVEDTSVRKIREKVNKALRIPETNIMISATHIHSGGPVSDWGDYIKKDTSYIEHMINKCVDAVIIAHKNARPSVISFGKGTEKDISFNRRFLMEDGTVRTNAGIKNPDIVKPVGPIDPDVTIARIDDENGNIIGVITNFACHLDVVGGTEYSGDYPGELSRMLKKAYGENVISIFLTGTCGNINHVDVSGRITNYKDHYIKMGRILVGEVIKTLEKTELCNDFDLQAQSRKIKLSVRQPSPEALVKAKELIENTKCNIDDLVTKGSKELVEYFYAKEAI
;
A
#
# COMPACT_ATOMS: atom_id res chain seq x y z
N MET A 1 -23.34 4.96 -21.76
CA MET A 1 -22.12 4.40 -22.37
C MET A 1 -21.03 4.57 -21.33
N PHE A 2 -20.42 3.46 -20.90
CA PHE A 2 -19.39 3.51 -19.87
C PHE A 2 -18.15 4.23 -20.39
N LYS A 3 -17.60 5.10 -19.55
CA LYS A 3 -16.34 5.80 -19.80
C LYS A 3 -15.39 5.56 -18.65
N CYS A 4 -14.12 5.43 -18.99
CA CYS A 4 -13.04 5.43 -18.02
C CYS A 4 -11.97 6.43 -18.44
N GLY A 5 -11.46 7.15 -17.46
CA GLY A 5 -10.28 7.98 -17.60
C GLY A 5 -9.27 7.65 -16.53
N LEU A 6 -7.99 7.70 -16.90
CA LEU A 6 -6.88 7.28 -16.05
C LEU A 6 -5.80 8.37 -16.05
N ALA A 7 -5.09 8.47 -14.93
CA ALA A 7 -3.93 9.34 -14.80
C ALA A 7 -2.98 8.82 -13.72
N GLU A 8 -1.71 9.15 -13.87
CA GLU A 8 -0.72 9.06 -12.80
C GLU A 8 0.05 10.38 -12.73
N VAL A 9 0.36 10.82 -11.51
CA VAL A 9 1.05 12.08 -11.25
C VAL A 9 2.12 11.84 -10.21
N ASP A 10 3.33 12.34 -10.47
CA ASP A 10 4.48 12.20 -9.58
C ASP A 10 4.26 12.93 -8.25
N ILE A 11 4.54 12.24 -7.15
CA ILE A 11 4.47 12.73 -5.76
C ILE A 11 5.77 12.50 -5.01
N THR A 12 6.89 12.26 -5.70
CA THR A 12 8.19 11.98 -5.10
C THR A 12 8.67 13.19 -4.31
N PRO A 13 8.94 13.07 -2.99
CA PRO A 13 9.46 14.17 -2.20
C PRO A 13 10.90 14.52 -2.59
N GLY A 14 11.37 15.68 -2.11
CA GLY A 14 12.79 16.01 -2.16
C GLY A 14 13.67 14.99 -1.44
N LEU A 15 14.92 14.88 -1.86
CA LEU A 15 15.93 14.14 -1.10
C LEU A 15 16.19 14.82 0.25
N GLY A 16 16.56 14.03 1.25
CA GLY A 16 16.72 14.47 2.63
C GLY A 16 15.43 14.52 3.44
N SER A 17 14.26 14.21 2.85
CA SER A 17 13.04 14.03 3.65
C SER A 17 13.04 12.69 4.40
N ILE A 18 12.26 12.63 5.47
CA ILE A 18 12.09 11.41 6.28
C ILE A 18 11.28 10.36 5.50
N ILE A 19 11.68 9.09 5.59
CA ILE A 19 10.95 7.92 5.09
C ILE A 19 10.29 7.20 6.28
N PRO A 20 8.95 7.19 6.40
CA PRO A 20 8.25 6.52 7.49
C PRO A 20 8.18 4.99 7.26
N GLY A 21 7.73 4.25 8.29
CA GLY A 21 7.44 2.80 8.20
C GLY A 21 8.39 1.90 8.97
N GLN A 22 9.54 2.41 9.42
CA GLN A 22 10.50 1.67 10.23
C GLN A 22 10.57 2.22 11.66
N PHE A 23 11.20 1.48 12.56
CA PHE A 23 11.40 1.90 13.96
C PHE A 23 12.64 2.79 14.17
N HIS A 24 13.35 3.12 13.10
CA HIS A 24 14.50 4.01 13.11
C HIS A 24 14.33 5.10 12.04
N VAL A 25 14.94 6.26 12.27
CA VAL A 25 14.85 7.38 11.33
C VAL A 25 15.65 7.05 10.08
N ARG A 26 15.03 7.31 8.92
CA ARG A 26 15.68 7.21 7.61
C ARG A 26 15.43 8.50 6.84
N TYR A 27 16.51 9.08 6.33
CA TYR A 27 16.45 10.21 5.41
C TYR A 27 16.69 9.71 3.99
N SER A 28 15.92 10.21 3.04
CA SER A 28 16.08 9.82 1.64
C SER A 28 17.41 10.31 1.07
N THR A 29 18.08 9.42 0.34
CA THR A 29 19.40 9.62 -0.27
C THR A 29 19.39 9.34 -1.77
N GLY A 30 18.31 8.78 -2.29
CA GLY A 30 18.16 8.45 -3.71
C GLY A 30 16.72 8.09 -4.06
N ILE A 31 16.50 7.86 -5.36
CA ILE A 31 15.23 7.44 -5.95
C ILE A 31 15.53 6.22 -6.81
N LYS A 32 15.02 5.05 -6.44
CA LYS A 32 15.06 3.85 -7.30
C LYS A 32 14.02 3.95 -8.40
N ASP A 33 12.83 4.37 -8.01
CA ASP A 33 11.69 4.62 -8.88
C ASP A 33 10.80 5.70 -8.24
N ASN A 34 10.18 6.52 -9.09
CA ASN A 34 9.34 7.62 -8.64
C ASN A 34 8.06 7.09 -7.97
N LEU A 35 7.51 7.92 -7.09
CA LEU A 35 6.26 7.65 -6.38
C LEU A 35 5.12 8.37 -7.07
N TYR A 36 3.94 7.74 -7.13
CA TYR A 36 2.80 8.29 -7.86
C TYR A 36 1.51 8.35 -7.01
N ALA A 37 0.69 9.36 -7.31
CA ALA A 37 -0.75 9.30 -7.11
C ALA A 37 -1.39 8.88 -8.44
N LYS A 38 -2.11 7.76 -8.42
CA LYS A 38 -2.75 7.17 -9.61
C LYS A 38 -4.26 7.17 -9.44
N ALA A 39 -4.98 7.63 -10.46
CA ALA A 39 -6.43 7.77 -10.41
C ALA A 39 -7.11 7.06 -11.57
N ALA A 40 -8.23 6.40 -11.28
CA ALA A 40 -9.23 5.98 -12.25
C ALA A 40 -10.54 6.72 -11.96
N VAL A 41 -11.13 7.31 -12.99
CA VAL A 41 -12.46 7.90 -12.96
C VAL A 41 -13.36 7.04 -13.84
N LEU A 42 -14.45 6.55 -13.27
CA LEU A 42 -15.42 5.68 -13.91
C LEU A 42 -16.75 6.43 -14.01
N ASP A 43 -17.37 6.42 -15.18
CA ASP A 43 -18.63 7.14 -15.44
C ASP A 43 -19.56 6.28 -16.31
N ASP A 44 -20.76 5.99 -15.82
CA ASP A 44 -21.79 5.26 -16.57
C ASP A 44 -22.82 6.20 -17.26
N GLY A 45 -22.67 7.51 -17.09
CA GLY A 45 -23.57 8.56 -17.55
C GLY A 45 -24.63 8.98 -16.52
N LYS A 46 -24.72 8.28 -15.37
CA LYS A 46 -25.60 8.59 -14.24
C LYS A 46 -24.79 8.89 -12.97
N ASN A 47 -23.78 8.06 -12.71
CA ASN A 47 -22.92 8.11 -11.55
C ASN A 47 -21.46 8.17 -11.99
N THR A 48 -20.69 8.98 -11.27
CA THR A 48 -19.23 9.05 -11.42
C THR A 48 -18.57 8.58 -10.13
N LEU A 49 -17.60 7.67 -10.26
CA LEU A 49 -16.77 7.16 -9.17
C LEU A 49 -15.30 7.51 -9.44
N ALA A 50 -14.53 7.71 -8.37
CA ALA A 50 -13.08 7.88 -8.46
C ALA A 50 -12.36 6.92 -7.51
N ILE A 51 -11.30 6.28 -8.02
CA ILE A 51 -10.37 5.46 -7.23
C ILE A 51 -9.02 6.14 -7.29
N VAL A 52 -8.42 6.40 -6.13
CA VAL A 52 -7.07 6.97 -6.01
C VAL A 52 -6.19 6.01 -5.23
N ALA A 53 -5.12 5.53 -5.84
CA ALA A 53 -4.04 4.80 -5.18
C ALA A 53 -2.82 5.71 -5.03
N ILE A 54 -2.24 5.75 -3.83
CA ILE A 54 -1.16 6.65 -3.47
C ILE A 54 0.03 5.81 -3.02
N ASP A 55 1.19 6.02 -3.65
CA ASP A 55 2.46 5.46 -3.21
C ASP A 55 2.91 6.12 -1.89
N ALA A 56 2.36 5.61 -0.78
CA ALA A 56 2.57 6.11 0.57
C ALA A 56 2.40 5.00 1.60
N LEU A 57 2.94 5.21 2.81
CA LEU A 57 2.80 4.28 3.94
C LEU A 57 1.34 4.17 4.40
N PHE A 58 0.66 5.29 4.62
CA PHE A 58 -0.78 5.33 4.84
C PHE A 58 -1.30 6.74 4.53
N VAL A 59 -2.62 6.92 4.58
CA VAL A 59 -3.26 8.22 4.36
C VAL A 59 -4.16 8.51 5.56
N GLU A 60 -3.87 9.59 6.30
CA GLU A 60 -4.68 10.01 7.45
C GLU A 60 -6.09 10.46 7.01
N ASP A 61 -7.10 10.29 7.89
CA ASP A 61 -8.49 10.73 7.63
C ASP A 61 -8.58 12.21 7.21
N THR A 62 -7.74 13.05 7.80
CA THR A 62 -7.65 14.48 7.47
C THR A 62 -7.27 14.70 5.99
N SER A 63 -6.31 13.93 5.49
CA SER A 63 -5.88 13.97 4.08
C SER A 63 -6.95 13.39 3.17
N VAL A 64 -7.55 12.25 3.54
CA VAL A 64 -8.68 11.64 2.81
C VAL A 64 -9.81 12.64 2.62
N ARG A 65 -10.24 13.31 3.70
CA ARG A 65 -11.33 14.29 3.67
C ARG A 65 -10.99 15.50 2.79
N LYS A 66 -9.77 16.04 2.91
CA LYS A 66 -9.31 17.16 2.08
C LYS A 66 -9.30 16.81 0.58
N ILE A 67 -8.81 15.62 0.21
CA ILE A 67 -8.82 15.16 -1.19
C ILE A 67 -10.27 15.06 -1.69
N ARG A 68 -11.15 14.41 -0.92
CA ARG A 68 -12.58 14.26 -1.27
C ARG A 68 -13.27 15.62 -1.47
N GLU A 69 -13.10 16.54 -0.53
CA GLU A 69 -13.66 17.89 -0.58
C GLU A 69 -13.18 18.64 -1.84
N LYS A 70 -11.87 18.64 -2.10
CA LYS A 70 -11.28 19.33 -3.26
C LYS A 70 -11.73 18.73 -4.59
N VAL A 71 -11.80 17.40 -4.69
CA VAL A 71 -12.33 16.71 -5.89
C VAL A 71 -13.81 17.03 -6.08
N ASN A 72 -14.62 16.99 -5.02
CA ASN A 72 -16.04 17.36 -5.10
C ASN A 72 -16.22 18.81 -5.58
N LYS A 73 -15.43 19.74 -5.03
CA LYS A 73 -15.47 21.15 -5.44
C LYS A 73 -15.11 21.34 -6.92
N ALA A 74 -14.13 20.60 -7.42
CA ALA A 74 -13.64 20.71 -8.79
C ALA A 74 -14.54 20.02 -9.82
N LEU A 75 -15.05 18.82 -9.51
CA LEU A 75 -15.68 17.92 -10.49
C LEU A 75 -17.12 17.52 -10.14
N ARG A 76 -17.62 17.91 -8.97
CA ARG A 76 -18.95 17.54 -8.44
C ARG A 76 -19.17 16.04 -8.22
N ILE A 77 -18.11 15.23 -8.23
CA ILE A 77 -18.14 13.83 -7.79
C ILE A 77 -18.48 13.80 -6.30
N PRO A 78 -19.54 13.11 -5.85
CA PRO A 78 -19.86 13.01 -4.42
C PRO A 78 -18.70 12.47 -3.61
N GLU A 79 -18.44 13.01 -2.42
CA GLU A 79 -17.31 12.56 -1.58
C GLU A 79 -17.36 11.06 -1.25
N THR A 80 -18.58 10.51 -1.14
CA THR A 80 -18.84 9.07 -0.90
C THR A 80 -18.46 8.19 -2.09
N ASN A 81 -18.33 8.76 -3.28
CA ASN A 81 -18.00 8.07 -4.52
C ASN A 81 -16.48 8.05 -4.79
N ILE A 82 -15.67 8.55 -3.85
CA ILE A 82 -14.23 8.69 -3.99
C ILE A 82 -13.54 7.74 -2.99
N MET A 83 -12.96 6.67 -3.53
CA MET A 83 -12.10 5.76 -2.78
C MET A 83 -10.66 6.25 -2.82
N ILE A 84 -9.99 6.27 -1.66
CA ILE A 84 -8.59 6.65 -1.51
C ILE A 84 -7.88 5.51 -0.79
N SER A 85 -6.78 5.03 -1.36
CA SER A 85 -6.01 3.91 -0.86
C SER A 85 -4.51 4.27 -0.88
N ALA A 86 -3.79 3.87 0.16
CA ALA A 86 -2.34 3.88 0.16
C ALA A 86 -1.85 2.49 -0.26
N THR A 87 -0.78 2.42 -1.05
CA THR A 87 -0.15 1.14 -1.36
C THR A 87 0.53 0.52 -0.14
N HIS A 88 0.79 1.29 0.92
CA HIS A 88 1.48 0.84 2.13
C HIS A 88 2.98 0.60 1.94
N ILE A 89 3.61 1.33 1.01
CA ILE A 89 5.07 1.28 0.83
C ILE A 89 5.82 1.83 2.06
N HIS A 90 6.89 1.14 2.45
CA HIS A 90 7.83 1.57 3.48
C HIS A 90 9.01 2.37 2.90
N SER A 91 8.88 2.85 1.67
CA SER A 91 9.89 3.63 0.93
C SER A 91 9.28 4.90 0.34
N GLY A 92 8.23 5.42 1.01
CA GLY A 92 7.46 6.60 0.59
C GLY A 92 7.86 7.91 1.26
N GLY A 93 7.09 8.97 0.98
CA GLY A 93 7.30 10.28 1.59
C GLY A 93 6.82 10.43 3.04
N PRO A 94 7.15 11.55 3.71
CA PRO A 94 6.86 11.82 5.13
C PRO A 94 5.39 12.15 5.39
N VAL A 95 4.50 11.17 5.25
CA VAL A 95 3.04 11.31 5.36
C VAL A 95 2.48 11.17 6.77
N SER A 96 3.30 10.72 7.73
CA SER A 96 2.83 10.33 9.05
C SER A 96 3.87 10.49 10.15
N ASP A 97 3.39 10.77 11.36
CA ASP A 97 4.18 10.58 12.56
C ASP A 97 4.25 9.08 12.90
N TRP A 98 5.42 8.59 13.31
CA TRP A 98 5.60 7.22 13.76
C TRP A 98 6.54 7.19 14.98
N GLY A 99 5.94 7.11 16.15
CA GLY A 99 6.65 7.24 17.42
C GLY A 99 7.22 8.65 17.59
N ASP A 100 8.30 8.75 18.37
CA ASP A 100 8.81 10.05 18.81
C ASP A 100 9.67 10.76 17.76
N TYR A 101 10.27 10.01 16.83
CA TYR A 101 11.37 10.50 16.00
C TYR A 101 11.03 10.64 14.52
N ILE A 102 10.07 9.86 14.02
CA ILE A 102 9.60 9.98 12.65
C ILE A 102 8.44 10.97 12.65
N LYS A 103 8.64 12.09 11.96
CA LYS A 103 7.66 13.17 11.87
C LYS A 103 7.20 13.36 10.44
N LYS A 104 5.91 13.64 10.28
CA LYS A 104 5.34 14.04 9.00
C LYS A 104 5.78 15.43 8.59
N ASP A 105 5.79 15.66 7.29
CA ASP A 105 5.97 16.99 6.71
C ASP A 105 4.63 17.49 6.16
N THR A 106 4.10 18.52 6.78
CA THR A 106 2.81 19.11 6.41
C THR A 106 2.83 19.76 5.02
N SER A 107 3.98 20.28 4.58
CA SER A 107 4.14 20.87 3.26
C SER A 107 4.11 19.79 2.19
N TYR A 108 4.80 18.67 2.44
CA TYR A 108 4.73 17.51 1.57
C TYR A 108 3.31 16.91 1.52
N ILE A 109 2.64 16.76 2.66
CA ILE A 109 1.26 16.25 2.70
C ILE A 109 0.32 17.13 1.87
N GLU A 110 0.40 18.46 2.00
CA GLU A 110 -0.45 19.35 1.21
C GLU A 110 -0.11 19.29 -0.28
N HIS A 111 1.17 19.14 -0.64
CA HIS A 111 1.59 18.87 -2.02
C HIS A 111 0.99 17.57 -2.55
N MET A 112 1.15 16.46 -1.83
CA MET A 112 0.61 15.14 -2.17
C MET A 112 -0.93 15.20 -2.33
N ILE A 113 -1.64 15.88 -1.43
CA ILE A 113 -3.10 16.10 -1.53
C ILE A 113 -3.44 16.79 -2.85
N ASN A 114 -2.75 17.88 -3.20
CA ASN A 114 -2.99 18.59 -4.45
C ASN A 114 -2.70 17.69 -5.66
N LYS A 115 -1.63 16.89 -5.64
CA LYS A 115 -1.32 15.93 -6.71
C LYS A 115 -2.35 14.82 -6.85
N CYS A 116 -2.94 14.35 -5.75
CA CYS A 116 -4.06 13.41 -5.81
C CYS A 116 -5.29 14.05 -6.49
N VAL A 117 -5.59 15.30 -6.18
CA VAL A 117 -6.69 16.05 -6.82
C VAL A 117 -6.39 16.26 -8.31
N ASP A 118 -5.16 16.64 -8.66
CA ASP A 118 -4.71 16.78 -10.05
C ASP A 118 -4.87 15.47 -10.82
N ALA A 119 -4.46 14.33 -10.24
CA ALA A 119 -4.62 13.02 -10.86
C ALA A 119 -6.09 12.72 -11.17
N VAL A 120 -7.02 13.01 -10.26
CA VAL A 120 -8.46 12.82 -10.50
C VAL A 120 -9.00 13.77 -11.58
N ILE A 121 -8.57 15.04 -11.60
CA ILE A 121 -8.97 16.02 -12.63
C ILE A 121 -8.47 15.58 -14.02
N ILE A 122 -7.21 15.15 -14.11
CA ILE A 122 -6.62 14.66 -15.36
C ILE A 122 -7.33 13.38 -15.81
N ALA A 123 -7.55 12.43 -14.91
CA ALA A 123 -8.28 11.20 -15.20
C ALA A 123 -9.70 11.52 -15.71
N HIS A 124 -10.45 12.40 -15.04
CA HIS A 124 -11.77 12.83 -15.48
C HIS A 124 -11.74 13.47 -16.88
N LYS A 125 -10.75 14.32 -17.18
CA LYS A 125 -10.58 14.93 -18.50
C LYS A 125 -10.22 13.90 -19.59
N ASN A 126 -9.47 12.87 -19.22
CA ASN A 126 -9.08 11.77 -20.11
C ASN A 126 -10.18 10.72 -20.29
N ALA A 127 -11.35 10.88 -19.64
CA ALA A 127 -12.42 9.91 -19.71
C ALA A 127 -12.94 9.74 -21.14
N ARG A 128 -12.89 8.51 -21.63
CA ARG A 128 -13.28 8.11 -22.99
C ARG A 128 -14.12 6.83 -22.95
N PRO A 129 -14.89 6.52 -24.00
CA PRO A 129 -15.54 5.22 -24.11
C PRO A 129 -14.56 4.10 -23.81
N SER A 130 -14.97 3.16 -22.96
CA SER A 130 -14.09 2.08 -22.50
C SER A 130 -14.88 0.82 -22.24
N VAL A 131 -14.15 -0.28 -22.09
CA VAL A 131 -14.68 -1.58 -21.69
C VAL A 131 -13.97 -2.00 -20.41
N ILE A 132 -14.71 -2.50 -19.42
CA ILE A 132 -14.13 -3.08 -18.21
C ILE A 132 -14.42 -4.58 -18.14
N SER A 133 -13.44 -5.35 -17.71
CA SER A 133 -13.59 -6.77 -17.45
C SER A 133 -12.85 -7.15 -16.18
N PHE A 134 -13.28 -8.22 -15.52
CA PHE A 134 -12.74 -8.64 -14.23
C PHE A 134 -12.17 -10.03 -14.30
N GLY A 135 -11.11 -10.27 -13.53
CA GLY A 135 -10.47 -11.57 -13.47
C GLY A 135 -9.90 -11.85 -12.10
N LYS A 136 -9.77 -13.14 -11.79
CA LYS A 136 -9.16 -13.63 -10.56
C LYS A 136 -8.09 -14.66 -10.91
N GLY A 137 -6.85 -14.32 -10.61
CA GLY A 137 -5.68 -15.20 -10.64
C GLY A 137 -5.30 -15.69 -9.24
N THR A 138 -4.17 -16.37 -9.15
CA THR A 138 -3.63 -16.92 -7.90
C THR A 138 -2.11 -16.90 -7.90
N GLU A 139 -1.52 -16.30 -6.86
CA GLU A 139 -0.08 -16.23 -6.63
C GLU A 139 0.23 -16.54 -5.15
N LYS A 140 1.05 -17.56 -4.90
CA LYS A 140 1.26 -18.16 -3.57
C LYS A 140 2.73 -18.21 -3.12
N ASP A 141 3.64 -17.86 -4.01
CA ASP A 141 5.08 -18.09 -3.88
C ASP A 141 5.85 -16.81 -3.50
N ILE A 142 5.15 -15.67 -3.41
CA ILE A 142 5.75 -14.36 -3.05
C ILE A 142 5.12 -13.70 -1.82
N SER A 143 4.18 -14.36 -1.14
CA SER A 143 3.56 -13.86 0.09
C SER A 143 3.50 -14.96 1.16
N PHE A 144 3.77 -14.59 2.41
CA PHE A 144 3.94 -15.52 3.52
C PHE A 144 3.29 -14.95 4.78
N ASN A 145 2.69 -15.81 5.60
CA ASN A 145 2.20 -15.38 6.91
C ASN A 145 3.41 -15.02 7.79
N ARG A 146 3.37 -13.84 8.42
CA ARG A 146 4.44 -13.36 9.28
C ARG A 146 4.25 -13.66 10.76
N ARG A 147 3.18 -14.35 11.15
CA ARG A 147 2.85 -14.70 12.53
C ARG A 147 2.88 -16.20 12.73
N PHE A 148 3.65 -16.65 13.71
CA PHE A 148 3.92 -18.07 13.93
C PHE A 148 3.59 -18.47 15.37
N LEU A 149 3.02 -19.66 15.53
CA LEU A 149 2.95 -20.36 16.81
C LEU A 149 4.33 -20.94 17.09
N MET A 150 4.85 -20.66 18.27
CA MET A 150 6.16 -21.13 18.74
C MET A 150 6.01 -22.34 19.67
N GLU A 151 7.09 -23.10 19.88
CA GLU A 151 7.10 -24.27 20.79
C GLU A 151 6.69 -23.94 22.23
N ASP A 152 7.03 -22.73 22.71
CA ASP A 152 6.64 -22.21 24.03
C ASP A 152 5.14 -21.82 24.14
N GLY A 153 4.37 -22.02 23.08
CA GLY A 153 2.94 -21.68 23.00
C GLY A 153 2.65 -20.22 22.67
N THR A 154 3.67 -19.36 22.52
CA THR A 154 3.49 -17.95 22.17
C THR A 154 3.23 -17.75 20.67
N VAL A 155 2.66 -16.60 20.31
CA VAL A 155 2.58 -16.15 18.91
C VAL A 155 3.57 -15.03 18.68
N ARG A 156 4.52 -15.23 17.75
CA ARG A 156 5.53 -14.24 17.40
C ARG A 156 5.35 -13.73 15.98
N THR A 157 5.49 -12.41 15.81
CA THR A 157 5.57 -11.76 14.49
C THR A 157 7.03 -11.75 14.04
N ASN A 158 7.29 -12.07 12.77
CA ASN A 158 8.64 -12.12 12.18
C ASN A 158 9.61 -13.00 13.02
N ALA A 159 9.27 -14.27 13.21
CA ALA A 159 9.99 -15.20 14.09
C ALA A 159 11.45 -15.52 13.65
N GLY A 160 11.90 -14.99 12.51
CA GLY A 160 13.23 -15.23 11.96
C GLY A 160 13.27 -16.39 10.97
N ILE A 161 14.23 -16.34 10.04
CA ILE A 161 14.44 -17.37 9.03
C ILE A 161 15.08 -18.59 9.69
N LYS A 162 14.57 -19.79 9.38
CA LYS A 162 15.02 -21.09 9.89
C LYS A 162 15.04 -21.19 11.42
N ASN A 163 14.16 -20.45 12.09
CA ASN A 163 14.02 -20.57 13.54
C ASN A 163 13.45 -21.97 13.88
N PRO A 164 14.18 -22.80 14.65
CA PRO A 164 13.75 -24.16 14.98
C PRO A 164 12.50 -24.20 15.86
N ASP A 165 12.22 -23.13 16.60
CA ASP A 165 11.09 -23.06 17.53
C ASP A 165 9.75 -22.78 16.81
N ILE A 166 9.76 -22.55 15.49
CA ILE A 166 8.54 -22.32 14.71
C ILE A 166 7.79 -23.65 14.57
N VAL A 167 6.57 -23.71 15.11
CA VAL A 167 5.67 -24.86 14.94
C VAL A 167 4.91 -24.75 13.62
N LYS A 168 4.20 -23.63 13.40
CA LYS A 168 3.40 -23.38 12.19
C LYS A 168 2.95 -21.92 12.09
N PRO A 169 2.61 -21.42 10.88
CA PRO A 169 1.91 -20.14 10.75
C PRO A 169 0.55 -20.18 11.45
N VAL A 170 0.13 -19.04 12.02
CA VAL A 170 -1.15 -18.94 12.76
C VAL A 170 -2.38 -18.72 11.86
N GLY A 171 -2.17 -18.61 10.54
CA GLY A 171 -3.25 -18.42 9.58
C GLY A 171 -2.77 -18.59 8.13
N PRO A 172 -3.72 -18.60 7.18
CA PRO A 172 -3.39 -18.69 5.76
C PRO A 172 -2.79 -17.37 5.26
N ILE A 173 -2.31 -17.42 4.01
CA ILE A 173 -2.17 -16.23 3.17
C ILE A 173 -3.46 -16.02 2.38
N ASP A 174 -3.58 -14.85 1.75
CA ASP A 174 -4.55 -14.59 0.69
C ASP A 174 -3.78 -14.58 -0.65
N PRO A 175 -3.88 -15.65 -1.46
CA PRO A 175 -3.14 -15.77 -2.71
C PRO A 175 -3.89 -15.15 -3.90
N ASP A 176 -5.08 -14.59 -3.69
CA ASP A 176 -5.90 -14.08 -4.79
C ASP A 176 -5.24 -12.87 -5.45
N VAL A 177 -5.13 -12.91 -6.77
CA VAL A 177 -4.75 -11.74 -7.58
C VAL A 177 -5.99 -11.30 -8.33
N THR A 178 -6.66 -10.28 -7.81
CA THR A 178 -7.90 -9.79 -8.43
C THR A 178 -7.58 -8.61 -9.32
N ILE A 179 -8.10 -8.61 -10.55
CA ILE A 179 -7.83 -7.55 -11.51
C ILE A 179 -9.11 -6.97 -12.11
N ALA A 180 -9.07 -5.67 -12.39
CA ALA A 180 -9.96 -5.03 -13.34
C ALA A 180 -9.13 -4.57 -14.55
N ARG A 181 -9.48 -5.08 -15.72
CA ARG A 181 -8.89 -4.73 -17.01
C ARG A 181 -9.74 -3.65 -17.65
N ILE A 182 -9.11 -2.58 -18.11
CA ILE A 182 -9.77 -1.46 -18.76
C ILE A 182 -9.18 -1.31 -20.16
N ASP A 183 -10.05 -1.45 -21.15
CA ASP A 183 -9.71 -1.36 -22.57
C ASP A 183 -10.37 -0.11 -23.20
N ASP A 184 -9.73 0.46 -24.22
CA ASP A 184 -10.38 1.44 -25.10
C ASP A 184 -11.36 0.77 -26.08
N GLU A 185 -12.04 1.59 -26.90
CA GLU A 185 -12.99 1.12 -27.92
C GLU A 185 -12.36 0.24 -29.02
N ASN A 186 -11.03 0.26 -29.15
CA ASN A 186 -10.29 -0.54 -30.12
C ASN A 186 -9.76 -1.86 -29.50
N GLY A 187 -10.04 -2.11 -28.22
CA GLY A 187 -9.58 -3.29 -27.48
C GLY A 187 -8.14 -3.18 -26.98
N ASN A 188 -7.52 -2.00 -27.00
CA ASN A 188 -6.21 -1.80 -26.40
C ASN A 188 -6.35 -1.63 -24.89
N ILE A 189 -5.52 -2.34 -24.12
CA ILE A 189 -5.47 -2.14 -22.66
C ILE A 189 -4.95 -0.73 -22.38
N ILE A 190 -5.72 0.06 -21.63
CA ILE A 190 -5.35 1.41 -21.21
C ILE A 190 -5.08 1.50 -19.72
N GLY A 191 -5.59 0.56 -18.93
CA GLY A 191 -5.30 0.48 -17.51
C GLY A 191 -5.61 -0.86 -16.90
N VAL A 192 -4.92 -1.14 -15.79
CA VAL A 192 -5.12 -2.35 -14.99
C VAL A 192 -5.17 -1.94 -13.53
N ILE A 193 -6.25 -2.31 -12.84
CA ILE A 193 -6.33 -2.22 -11.39
C ILE A 193 -6.02 -3.61 -10.84
N THR A 194 -4.98 -3.74 -10.03
CA THR A 194 -4.55 -5.01 -9.43
C THR A 194 -4.72 -4.95 -7.92
N ASN A 195 -5.33 -5.97 -7.32
CA ASN A 195 -5.35 -6.19 -5.88
C ASN A 195 -4.59 -7.46 -5.51
N PHE A 196 -3.68 -7.35 -4.54
CA PHE A 196 -2.91 -8.48 -4.02
C PHE A 196 -2.51 -8.25 -2.56
N ALA A 197 -2.56 -9.29 -1.75
CA ALA A 197 -2.30 -9.22 -0.31
C ALA A 197 -0.83 -9.57 0.02
N CYS A 198 0.01 -8.54 0.14
CA CYS A 198 1.34 -8.64 0.71
C CYS A 198 1.74 -7.29 1.30
N HIS A 199 2.53 -7.26 2.38
CA HIS A 199 3.14 -6.02 2.88
C HIS A 199 4.14 -5.47 1.86
N LEU A 200 4.21 -4.14 1.69
CA LEU A 200 5.13 -3.46 0.76
C LEU A 200 6.33 -2.89 1.53
N ASP A 201 7.07 -3.80 2.14
CA ASP A 201 8.29 -3.53 2.91
C ASP A 201 9.51 -4.27 2.34
N VAL A 202 9.51 -4.55 1.04
CA VAL A 202 10.57 -5.31 0.36
C VAL A 202 11.78 -4.42 0.10
N VAL A 203 11.52 -3.15 -0.21
CA VAL A 203 12.58 -2.14 -0.40
C VAL A 203 12.98 -1.54 0.95
N GLY A 204 14.15 -1.97 1.43
CA GLY A 204 14.83 -1.36 2.58
C GLY A 204 15.71 -0.17 2.19
N GLY A 205 16.52 0.31 3.16
CA GLY A 205 17.48 1.38 2.93
C GLY A 205 16.84 2.77 2.87
N THR A 206 17.51 3.69 2.18
CA THR A 206 17.26 5.14 2.19
C THR A 206 16.90 5.69 0.81
N GLU A 207 16.37 4.87 -0.09
CA GLU A 207 15.95 5.30 -1.42
C GLU A 207 14.43 5.19 -1.56
N TYR A 208 13.80 6.14 -2.27
CA TYR A 208 12.38 6.04 -2.58
C TYR A 208 12.11 4.94 -3.60
N SER A 209 10.98 4.26 -3.43
CA SER A 209 10.49 3.26 -4.37
C SER A 209 9.00 2.99 -4.17
N GLY A 210 8.28 2.75 -5.26
CA GLY A 210 6.94 2.17 -5.29
C GLY A 210 6.90 0.66 -5.04
N ASP A 211 8.01 0.04 -4.63
CA ASP A 211 8.16 -1.39 -4.31
C ASP A 211 7.74 -2.31 -5.48
N TYR A 212 7.33 -3.55 -5.23
CA TYR A 212 6.91 -4.49 -6.27
C TYR A 212 5.73 -3.99 -7.14
N PRO A 213 4.81 -3.11 -6.68
CA PRO A 213 3.87 -2.44 -7.57
C PRO A 213 4.51 -1.49 -8.59
N GLY A 214 5.63 -0.84 -8.24
CA GLY A 214 6.41 -0.04 -9.18
C GLY A 214 6.97 -0.89 -10.33
N GLU A 215 7.52 -2.07 -10.00
CA GLU A 215 7.96 -3.05 -10.99
C GLU A 215 6.80 -3.57 -11.85
N LEU A 216 5.67 -3.95 -11.23
CA LEU A 216 4.46 -4.37 -11.91
C LEU A 216 4.03 -3.33 -12.95
N SER A 217 3.98 -2.06 -12.55
CA SER A 217 3.64 -0.94 -13.41
C SER A 217 4.59 -0.82 -14.61
N ARG A 218 5.90 -0.92 -14.37
CA ARG A 218 6.90 -0.85 -15.45
C ARG A 218 6.76 -2.00 -16.43
N MET A 219 6.50 -3.21 -15.94
CA MET A 219 6.36 -4.39 -16.79
C MET A 219 5.06 -4.38 -17.61
N LEU A 220 3.95 -3.89 -17.04
CA LEU A 220 2.70 -3.69 -17.78
C LEU A 220 2.87 -2.64 -18.90
N LYS A 221 3.54 -1.52 -18.62
CA LYS A 221 3.87 -0.52 -19.65
C LYS A 221 4.75 -1.11 -20.76
N LYS A 222 5.73 -1.93 -20.41
CA LYS A 222 6.57 -2.61 -21.41
C LYS A 222 5.76 -3.59 -22.28
N ALA A 223 4.76 -4.26 -21.71
CA ALA A 223 3.94 -5.23 -22.43
C ALA A 223 2.88 -4.59 -23.33
N TYR A 224 2.24 -3.51 -22.87
CA TYR A 224 1.03 -2.96 -23.49
C TYR A 224 1.15 -1.48 -23.93
N GLY A 225 2.29 -0.83 -23.65
CA GLY A 225 2.61 0.54 -24.05
C GLY A 225 2.79 1.51 -22.86
N GLU A 226 3.63 2.54 -23.05
CA GLU A 226 4.01 3.50 -22.00
C GLU A 226 2.84 4.29 -21.40
N ASN A 227 1.72 4.38 -22.13
CA ASN A 227 0.52 5.09 -21.68
C ASN A 227 -0.39 4.25 -20.77
N VAL A 228 -0.07 2.96 -20.56
CA VAL A 228 -0.87 2.09 -19.68
C VAL A 228 -0.66 2.47 -18.21
N ILE A 229 -1.77 2.66 -17.50
CA ILE A 229 -1.76 3.01 -16.08
C ILE A 229 -2.02 1.76 -15.23
N SER A 230 -1.08 1.42 -14.36
CA SER A 230 -1.20 0.32 -13.39
C SER A 230 -1.52 0.86 -12.01
N ILE A 231 -2.74 0.66 -11.55
CA ILE A 231 -3.21 1.01 -10.21
C ILE A 231 -3.11 -0.23 -9.32
N PHE A 232 -2.37 -0.14 -8.23
CA PHE A 232 -2.27 -1.22 -7.25
C PHE A 232 -3.06 -0.89 -5.99
N LEU A 233 -3.88 -1.82 -5.55
CA LEU A 233 -4.65 -1.73 -4.31
C LEU A 233 -4.18 -2.83 -3.36
N THR A 234 -3.79 -2.46 -2.15
CA THR A 234 -3.25 -3.43 -1.19
C THR A 234 -4.37 -4.31 -0.63
N GLY A 235 -4.19 -5.63 -0.73
CA GLY A 235 -5.08 -6.63 -0.13
C GLY A 235 -4.93 -6.72 1.39
N THR A 236 -5.56 -7.73 2.00
CA THR A 236 -5.60 -7.87 3.47
C THR A 236 -4.28 -8.40 4.07
N CYS A 237 -3.23 -7.59 4.07
CA CYS A 237 -1.87 -8.03 4.38
C CYS A 237 -1.36 -7.71 5.81
N GLY A 238 -2.24 -7.53 6.79
CA GLY A 238 -1.82 -7.15 8.15
C GLY A 238 -0.89 -8.18 8.83
N ASN A 239 -1.02 -9.45 8.45
CA ASN A 239 -0.19 -10.57 8.91
C ASN A 239 0.48 -11.32 7.74
N ILE A 240 0.60 -10.71 6.56
CA ILE A 240 1.22 -11.30 5.37
C ILE A 240 2.35 -10.39 4.89
N ASN A 241 3.54 -10.92 4.67
CA ASN A 241 4.69 -10.18 4.10
C ASN A 241 5.47 -11.04 3.09
N HIS A 242 6.58 -10.49 2.61
CA HIS A 242 7.42 -11.07 1.56
C HIS A 242 8.48 -12.08 2.07
N VAL A 243 8.52 -12.36 3.38
CA VAL A 243 9.62 -13.12 3.99
C VAL A 243 9.27 -14.60 4.11
N ASP A 244 9.97 -15.45 3.35
CA ASP A 244 9.92 -16.90 3.50
C ASP A 244 10.81 -17.38 4.66
N VAL A 245 10.18 -17.65 5.81
CA VAL A 245 10.91 -18.14 7.00
C VAL A 245 11.53 -19.53 6.82
N SER A 246 11.14 -20.32 5.81
CA SER A 246 11.81 -21.60 5.53
C SER A 246 13.23 -21.40 4.98
N GLY A 247 13.53 -20.20 4.49
CA GLY A 247 14.82 -19.86 3.89
C GLY A 247 15.05 -20.49 2.53
N ARG A 248 14.00 -20.98 1.85
CA ARG A 248 14.09 -21.42 0.44
C ARG A 248 14.28 -20.21 -0.48
N ILE A 249 13.61 -19.10 -0.17
CA ILE A 249 13.85 -17.81 -0.80
C ILE A 249 14.90 -17.07 0.03
N THR A 250 16.13 -16.99 -0.50
CA THR A 250 17.21 -16.18 0.09
C THR A 250 16.96 -14.69 -0.15
N ASN A 251 17.49 -13.83 0.71
CA ASN A 251 17.36 -12.39 0.59
C ASN A 251 18.09 -11.91 -0.68
N TYR A 252 17.36 -11.68 -1.77
CA TYR A 252 17.93 -11.20 -3.03
C TYR A 252 18.03 -9.68 -2.96
N LYS A 253 19.19 -9.12 -3.35
CA LYS A 253 19.25 -7.71 -3.70
C LYS A 253 18.18 -7.43 -4.74
N ASP A 254 17.40 -6.37 -4.53
CA ASP A 254 16.30 -5.98 -5.41
C ASP A 254 15.17 -7.06 -5.51
N HIS A 255 14.88 -7.76 -4.40
CA HIS A 255 13.81 -8.79 -4.35
C HIS A 255 12.45 -8.28 -4.86
N TYR A 256 12.14 -7.00 -4.65
CA TYR A 256 10.92 -6.35 -5.14
C TYR A 256 10.76 -6.46 -6.66
N ILE A 257 11.86 -6.43 -7.43
CA ILE A 257 11.86 -6.62 -8.88
C ILE A 257 11.44 -8.05 -9.22
N LYS A 258 11.95 -9.04 -8.49
CA LYS A 258 11.55 -10.45 -8.68
C LYS A 258 10.06 -10.62 -8.37
N MET A 259 9.59 -10.08 -7.24
CA MET A 259 8.19 -10.14 -6.86
C MET A 259 7.28 -9.48 -7.90
N GLY A 260 7.61 -8.27 -8.35
CA GLY A 260 6.82 -7.59 -9.37
C GLY A 260 6.79 -8.31 -10.72
N ARG A 261 7.89 -8.98 -11.10
CA ARG A 261 7.95 -9.83 -12.31
C ARG A 261 7.14 -11.12 -12.20
N ILE A 262 7.08 -11.73 -11.02
CA ILE A 262 6.22 -12.88 -10.77
C ILE A 262 4.76 -12.41 -10.84
N LEU A 263 4.43 -11.36 -10.10
CA LEU A 263 3.08 -10.81 -10.04
C LEU A 263 2.57 -10.35 -11.40
N VAL A 264 3.38 -9.67 -12.22
CA VAL A 264 2.96 -9.27 -13.57
C VAL A 264 2.72 -10.48 -14.48
N GLY A 265 3.46 -11.58 -14.30
CA GLY A 265 3.21 -12.83 -15.01
C GLY A 265 1.82 -13.37 -14.69
N GLU A 266 1.42 -13.35 -13.41
CA GLU A 266 0.07 -13.73 -13.00
C GLU A 266 -1.00 -12.77 -13.53
N VAL A 267 -0.74 -11.46 -13.46
CA VAL A 267 -1.66 -10.43 -13.98
C VAL A 267 -1.87 -10.60 -15.49
N ILE A 268 -0.80 -10.72 -16.29
CA ILE A 268 -0.91 -10.91 -17.75
C ILE A 268 -1.68 -12.19 -18.07
N LYS A 269 -1.37 -13.30 -17.39
CA LYS A 269 -2.12 -14.55 -17.56
C LYS A 269 -3.60 -14.37 -17.25
N THR A 270 -3.94 -13.55 -16.26
CA THR A 270 -5.32 -13.29 -15.83
C THR A 270 -6.04 -12.31 -16.77
N LEU A 271 -5.32 -11.35 -17.37
CA LEU A 271 -5.87 -10.39 -18.35
C LEU A 271 -6.50 -11.09 -19.56
N GLU A 272 -5.98 -12.25 -19.95
CA GLU A 272 -6.50 -13.07 -21.07
C GLU A 272 -7.73 -13.91 -20.69
N LYS A 273 -8.12 -13.91 -19.42
CA LYS A 273 -9.21 -14.73 -18.87
C LYS A 273 -10.30 -13.88 -18.21
N THR A 274 -10.26 -12.57 -18.41
CA THR A 274 -11.23 -11.68 -17.78
C THR A 274 -12.62 -11.90 -18.38
N GLU A 275 -13.62 -11.75 -17.53
CA GLU A 275 -15.01 -11.78 -17.92
C GLU A 275 -15.51 -10.35 -18.13
N LEU A 276 -16.11 -10.11 -19.29
CA LEU A 276 -16.65 -8.81 -19.67
C LEU A 276 -17.78 -8.40 -18.73
N CYS A 277 -17.73 -7.18 -18.22
CA CYS A 277 -18.87 -6.57 -17.56
C CYS A 277 -19.83 -6.04 -18.63
N ASN A 278 -21.02 -6.63 -18.74
CA ASN A 278 -22.03 -6.22 -19.73
C ASN A 278 -23.11 -5.30 -19.14
N ASP A 279 -23.20 -5.21 -17.82
CA ASP A 279 -24.18 -4.41 -17.10
C ASP A 279 -23.46 -3.41 -16.19
N PHE A 280 -23.62 -2.11 -16.47
CA PHE A 280 -22.89 -1.04 -15.80
C PHE A 280 -23.86 -0.17 -15.01
N ASP A 281 -24.04 -0.52 -13.74
CA ASP A 281 -24.64 0.36 -12.73
C ASP A 281 -23.56 0.70 -11.71
N LEU A 282 -22.96 1.89 -11.84
CA LEU A 282 -21.95 2.36 -10.89
C LEU A 282 -22.64 2.88 -9.63
N GLN A 283 -22.36 2.23 -8.51
CA GLN A 283 -22.93 2.59 -7.21
C GLN A 283 -21.82 2.71 -6.17
N ALA A 284 -22.05 3.57 -5.17
CA ALA A 284 -21.16 3.71 -4.03
C ALA A 284 -21.96 3.81 -2.73
N GLN A 285 -21.45 3.17 -1.69
CA GLN A 285 -22.01 3.26 -0.34
C GLN A 285 -20.89 3.54 0.65
N SER A 286 -21.14 4.46 1.57
CA SER A 286 -20.21 4.81 2.63
C SER A 286 -20.96 4.93 3.95
N ARG A 287 -20.39 4.35 5.01
CA ARG A 287 -20.94 4.42 6.36
C ARG A 287 -19.81 4.51 7.37
N LYS A 288 -19.94 5.43 8.32
CA LYS A 288 -19.08 5.46 9.51
C LYS A 288 -19.61 4.47 10.53
N ILE A 289 -18.74 3.57 10.99
CA ILE A 289 -19.04 2.59 12.03
C ILE A 289 -18.15 2.88 13.25
N LYS A 290 -18.72 2.77 14.45
CA LYS A 290 -17.98 2.87 15.70
C LYS A 290 -17.68 1.44 16.16
N LEU A 291 -16.40 1.11 16.24
CA LEU A 291 -15.92 -0.19 16.73
C LEU A 291 -15.16 0.02 18.03
N SER A 292 -15.33 -0.92 18.97
CA SER A 292 -14.46 -1.01 20.13
C SER A 292 -13.12 -1.62 19.71
N VAL A 293 -12.02 -1.12 20.27
CA VAL A 293 -10.69 -1.70 20.08
C VAL A 293 -10.35 -2.60 21.26
N ARG A 294 -9.49 -3.60 21.02
CA ARG A 294 -8.94 -4.42 22.11
C ARG A 294 -8.05 -3.54 22.97
N GLN A 295 -8.34 -3.48 24.26
CA GLN A 295 -7.51 -2.75 25.22
C GLN A 295 -6.47 -3.69 25.87
N PRO A 296 -5.29 -3.18 26.25
CA PRO A 296 -4.33 -3.94 27.06
C PRO A 296 -4.94 -4.35 28.41
N SER A 297 -4.48 -5.47 28.99
CA SER A 297 -4.87 -5.85 30.34
C SER A 297 -4.20 -4.94 31.39
N PRO A 298 -4.74 -4.81 32.62
CA PRO A 298 -4.09 -4.06 33.69
C PRO A 298 -2.62 -4.45 33.92
N GLU A 299 -2.31 -5.74 33.83
CA GLU A 299 -0.95 -6.27 33.98
C GLU A 299 -0.04 -5.84 32.81
N ALA A 300 -0.58 -5.82 31.59
CA ALA A 300 0.15 -5.34 30.42
C ALA A 300 0.46 -3.84 30.53
N LEU A 301 -0.46 -3.04 31.10
CA LEU A 301 -0.25 -1.61 31.34
C LEU A 301 0.83 -1.35 32.39
N VAL A 302 0.89 -2.16 33.46
CA VAL A 302 1.98 -2.06 34.46
C VAL A 302 3.33 -2.34 33.80
N LYS A 303 3.44 -3.45 33.05
CA LYS A 303 4.67 -3.79 32.32
C LYS A 303 5.09 -2.73 31.31
N ALA A 304 4.13 -2.14 30.61
CA ALA A 304 4.40 -1.05 29.66
C ALA A 304 5.01 0.18 30.37
N LYS A 305 4.47 0.57 31.52
CA LYS A 305 4.99 1.69 32.33
C LYS A 305 6.42 1.42 32.82
N GLU A 306 6.67 0.24 33.37
CA GLU A 306 8.00 -0.17 33.82
C GLU A 306 9.01 -0.15 32.67
N LEU A 307 8.63 -0.68 31.49
CA LEU A 307 9.49 -0.67 30.31
C LEU A 307 9.83 0.75 29.86
N ILE A 308 8.83 1.64 29.85
CA ILE A 308 9.04 3.06 29.49
C ILE A 308 10.01 3.72 30.46
N GLU A 309 9.86 3.50 31.77
CA GLU A 309 10.75 4.07 32.78
C GLU A 309 12.19 3.57 32.64
N ASN A 310 12.37 2.26 32.42
CA ASN A 310 13.68 1.64 32.31
C ASN A 310 14.44 2.01 31.03
N THR A 311 13.72 2.34 29.95
CA THR A 311 14.33 2.61 28.63
C THR A 311 14.66 4.09 28.41
N LYS A 312 14.12 5.00 29.25
CA LYS A 312 14.27 6.47 29.11
C LYS A 312 15.72 6.96 29.03
N CYS A 313 16.65 6.30 29.71
CA CYS A 313 18.03 6.80 29.86
C CYS A 313 18.95 6.52 28.66
N ASN A 314 18.57 5.64 27.73
CA ASN A 314 19.44 5.20 26.62
C ASN A 314 18.81 5.44 25.23
N ILE A 315 17.77 6.26 25.15
CA ILE A 315 16.89 6.27 23.98
C ILE A 315 17.58 6.74 22.69
N ASP A 316 18.49 7.72 22.77
CA ASP A 316 19.18 8.28 21.61
C ASP A 316 20.12 7.26 20.93
N ASP A 317 20.76 6.38 21.71
CA ASP A 317 21.61 5.30 21.21
C ASP A 317 20.78 4.18 20.55
N LEU A 318 19.58 3.90 21.08
CA LEU A 318 18.69 2.86 20.57
C LEU A 318 18.01 3.27 19.26
N VAL A 319 17.65 4.56 19.13
CA VAL A 319 17.06 5.16 17.92
C VAL A 319 17.96 5.02 16.71
N THR A 320 19.27 5.18 16.90
CA THR A 320 20.25 5.07 15.82
C THR A 320 20.42 3.62 15.32
N LYS A 321 20.20 2.63 16.19
CA LYS A 321 20.44 1.21 15.90
C LYS A 321 19.17 0.40 15.60
N GLY A 322 17.98 0.95 15.85
CA GLY A 322 16.71 0.25 15.67
C GLY A 322 16.63 -1.03 16.52
N SER A 323 17.05 -0.96 17.79
CA SER A 323 17.16 -2.15 18.64
C SER A 323 15.80 -2.76 18.96
N LYS A 324 15.80 -4.03 19.38
CA LYS A 324 14.60 -4.71 19.88
C LYS A 324 13.96 -3.94 21.05
N GLU A 325 14.78 -3.34 21.91
CA GLU A 325 14.29 -2.54 23.05
C GLU A 325 13.53 -1.30 22.58
N LEU A 326 13.93 -0.66 21.47
CA LEU A 326 13.20 0.48 20.92
C LEU A 326 11.81 0.09 20.39
N VAL A 327 11.70 -1.09 19.77
CA VAL A 327 10.42 -1.62 19.29
C VAL A 327 9.49 -1.92 20.47
N GLU A 328 10.01 -2.55 21.53
CA GLU A 328 9.24 -2.82 22.74
C GLU A 328 8.81 -1.52 23.44
N TYR A 329 9.71 -0.54 23.52
CA TYR A 329 9.41 0.80 24.04
C TYR A 329 8.30 1.49 23.25
N PHE A 330 8.39 1.46 21.91
CA PHE A 330 7.36 2.00 21.03
C PHE A 330 5.99 1.40 21.36
N TYR A 331 5.88 0.07 21.40
CA TYR A 331 4.61 -0.59 21.70
C TYR A 331 4.11 -0.35 23.12
N ALA A 332 5.01 -0.18 24.09
CA ALA A 332 4.63 0.20 25.45
C ALA A 332 4.03 1.60 25.51
N LYS A 333 4.54 2.56 24.73
CA LYS A 333 3.92 3.90 24.61
C LYS A 333 2.55 3.85 23.95
N GLU A 334 2.42 3.08 22.86
CA GLU A 334 1.13 2.93 22.17
C GLU A 334 0.07 2.22 23.03
N ALA A 335 0.48 1.52 24.10
CA ALA A 335 -0.43 0.84 25.02
C ALA A 335 -1.01 1.74 26.12
N ILE A 336 -0.45 2.93 26.37
CA ILE A 336 -0.84 3.84 27.47
C ILE A 336 -1.62 5.03 26.93
#